data_AF-A0A2J5I4C9-F1
#
_entry.id   AF-A0A2J5I4C9-F1
#
_cell.length_a   1.000
_cell.length_b   1.000
_cell.length_c   1.000
_cell.angle_alpha   90.00
_cell.angle_beta   90.00
_cell.angle_gamma   90.00
#
_symmetry.space_group_name_H-M   'P 1'
#
loop_
_entity.id
_entity.type
_entity.pdbx_description
1 polymer ?
#
loop_
_entity_poly.entity_id
_entity_poly.type
_entity_poly.pdbx_seq_one_letter_code
_entity_poly.pdbx_strand_id
1 'polypeptide(L)' 'MSGTAFSVQKLYGSVWQFTPRNLIVERSILFHEPNFMAKIPYQYARQIGRRLFRAYGWHGGMFGLA' A
#
# COMPACT_ATOMS: atom_id res chain seq x y z
N MET A 1 -15.44 1.16 -13.32
CA MET A 1 -14.27 1.62 -12.54
C MET A 1 -14.66 1.57 -11.07
N SER A 2 -14.42 0.44 -10.40
CA SER A 2 -14.67 0.31 -8.96
C SER A 2 -13.63 1.16 -8.23
N GLY A 3 -14.07 2.06 -7.35
CA GLY A 3 -13.18 2.89 -6.55
C GLY A 3 -12.15 2.07 -5.80
N THR A 4 -10.95 2.62 -5.60
CA THR A 4 -9.88 1.98 -4.82
C THR A 4 -10.39 1.55 -3.45
N ALA A 5 -9.97 0.37 -2.99
CA ALA A 5 -10.35 -0.21 -1.68
C ALA A 5 -9.96 0.67 -0.46
N PHE A 6 -9.19 1.73 -0.70
CA PHE A 6 -8.68 2.66 0.30
C PHE A 6 -9.06 4.11 -0.02
N SER A 7 -9.25 4.92 1.02
CA SER A 7 -8.94 6.34 0.96
C SER A 7 -7.44 6.53 1.13
N VAL A 8 -6.89 7.49 0.38
CA VAL A 8 -5.47 7.82 0.42
C VAL A 8 -5.33 9.25 0.92
N GLN A 9 -4.48 9.46 1.91
CA GLN A 9 -4.18 10.78 2.46
C GLN A 9 -2.67 10.95 2.58
N LYS A 10 -2.13 12.06 2.05
CA LYS A 10 -0.76 12.47 2.35
C LYS A 10 -0.76 13.12 3.74
N LEU A 11 0.08 12.62 4.63
CA LEU A 11 0.33 13.22 5.93
C LEU A 11 1.48 14.23 5.78
N TYR A 12 2.31 14.40 6.81
CA TYR A 12 3.48 15.27 6.75
C TYR A 12 4.65 14.60 6.00
N GLY A 13 5.47 15.44 5.36
CA GLY A 13 6.67 15.01 4.65
C GLY A 13 6.38 13.98 3.57
N SER A 14 7.03 12.82 3.69
CA SER A 14 6.96 11.71 2.74
C SER A 14 6.00 10.60 3.15
N VAL A 15 5.11 10.83 4.13
CA VAL A 15 4.24 9.78 4.67
C VAL A 15 2.89 9.78 3.96
N TRP A 16 2.48 8.61 3.48
CA TRP A 16 1.17 8.36 2.89
C TRP A 16 0.38 7.36 3.73
N GLN A 17 -0.85 7.71 4.08
CA GLN A 17 -1.80 6.86 4.78
C GLN A 17 -2.83 6.28 3.80
N PHE A 18 -3.02 4.97 3.91
CA PHE A 18 -4.07 4.23 3.23
C PHE A 18 -5.05 3.70 4.28
N THR A 19 -6.27 4.23 4.27
CA THR A 19 -7.33 3.83 5.20
C THR A 19 -8.36 3.01 4.44
N PRO A 20 -8.66 1.78 4.89
CA PRO A 20 -9.70 0.95 4.28
C PRO A 20 -11.05 1.67 4.18
N ARG A 21 -11.73 1.52 3.04
CA ARG A 21 -13.14 1.97 2.87
C ARG A 21 -14.12 0.81 2.85
N ASN A 22 -13.79 -0.23 2.09
CA ASN A 22 -14.69 -1.35 1.81
C ASN A 22 -14.00 -2.71 2.07
N LEU A 23 -13.04 -2.75 3.00
CA LEU A 23 -12.39 -3.99 3.40
C LEU A 23 -13.03 -4.49 4.69
N ILE A 24 -13.09 -5.81 4.83
CA ILE A 24 -13.50 -6.49 6.07
C ILE A 24 -12.56 -6.14 7.23
N VAL A 25 -11.36 -5.65 6.92
CA VAL A 25 -10.32 -5.28 7.88
C VAL A 25 -10.16 -3.76 7.95
N GLU A 26 -10.31 -3.18 9.14
CA GLU A 26 -10.24 -1.73 9.39
C GLU A 26 -8.82 -1.19 9.63
N ARG A 27 -7.81 -2.04 9.46
CA ARG A 27 -6.42 -1.67 9.75
C ARG A 27 -5.89 -0.70 8.69
N SER A 28 -5.48 0.51 9.07
CA SER A 28 -4.77 1.43 8.17
C SER A 28 -3.30 1.05 7.98
N ILE A 29 -2.69 1.46 6.86
CA ILE A 29 -1.26 1.26 6.59
C ILE A 29 -0.59 2.55 6.12
N LEU A 30 0.61 2.80 6.65
CA LEU A 30 1.46 3.94 6.30
C LEU A 30 2.62 3.51 5.42
N PHE A 31 2.91 4.24 4.35
CA PHE A 31 4.09 4.07 3.52
C PHE A 31 4.88 5.38 3.41
N HIS A 32 6.21 5.25 3.32
CA HIS A 32 7.05 6.37 2.92
C HIS A 32 7.16 6.41 1.40
N GLU A 33 6.95 7.60 0.85
CA GLU A 33 7.27 7.96 -0.52
C GLU A 33 8.78 7.76 -0.75
N PRO A 34 9.18 7.18 -1.90
CA PRO A 34 10.59 7.07 -2.25
C PRO A 34 11.17 8.47 -2.50
N ASN A 35 11.84 9.06 -1.52
CA ASN A 35 12.24 10.48 -1.56
C ASN A 35 13.28 10.86 -2.64
N PHE A 36 13.98 9.89 -3.23
CA PHE A 36 15.03 10.18 -4.23
C PHE A 36 15.12 9.15 -5.36
N MET A 37 14.22 8.18 -5.40
CA MET A 37 14.32 7.05 -6.32
C MET A 37 13.19 7.12 -7.33
N ALA A 38 13.54 7.26 -8.62
CA ALA A 38 12.57 7.22 -9.72
C ALA A 38 11.81 5.89 -9.81
N LYS A 39 12.38 4.82 -9.23
CA LYS A 39 11.78 3.49 -9.19
C LYS A 39 11.89 2.89 -7.79
N ILE A 40 10.84 2.18 -7.38
CA ILE A 40 10.85 1.40 -6.13
C ILE A 40 11.83 0.22 -6.27
N PRO A 41 12.85 0.09 -5.41
CA PRO A 41 13.73 -1.09 -5.41
C PRO A 41 12.96 -2.38 -5.09
N TYR A 42 13.36 -3.50 -5.69
CA TYR A 42 12.71 -4.80 -5.48
C TYR A 42 12.57 -5.19 -4.00
N GLN A 43 13.61 -4.93 -3.20
CA GLN A 43 13.59 -5.21 -1.76
C GLN A 43 12.50 -4.42 -1.03
N TYR A 44 12.29 -3.15 -1.42
CA TYR A 44 11.25 -2.30 -0.86
C TYR A 44 9.86 -2.76 -1.31
N ALA A 45 9.70 -3.13 -2.59
CA ALA A 45 8.47 -3.75 -3.07
C ALA A 45 8.12 -5.04 -2.31
N ARG A 46 9.11 -5.89 -2.03
CA ARG A 46 8.93 -7.10 -1.20
C ARG A 46 8.59 -6.77 0.25
N GLN A 47 9.09 -5.68 0.80
CA GLN A 47 8.69 -5.19 2.13
C GLN A 47 7.24 -4.70 2.15
N ILE A 48 6.82 -3.95 1.13
CA ILE A 48 5.43 -3.52 0.94
C ILE A 48 4.52 -4.75 0.89
N GLY A 49 4.83 -5.74 0.05
CA GLY A 49 4.06 -6.98 -0.07
C GLY A 49 3.94 -7.74 1.26
N ARG A 50 5.03 -7.88 2.03
CA ARG A 50 4.99 -8.51 3.37
C ARG A 50 4.08 -7.76 4.35
N ARG A 51 4.07 -6.42 4.29
CA ARG A 51 3.20 -5.61 5.15
C ARG A 51 1.73 -5.75 4.75
N LEU A 52 1.44 -5.80 3.45
CA LEU A 52 0.10 -6.05 2.93
C LEU A 52 -0.40 -7.45 3.30
N PHE A 53 0.44 -8.47 3.20
CA PHE A 53 0.10 -9.82 3.65
C PHE A 53 -0.25 -9.88 5.14
N ARG A 54 0.56 -9.23 5.99
CA ARG A 54 0.30 -9.20 7.43
C ARG A 54 -0.94 -8.40 7.83
N ALA A 55 -1.24 -7.33 7.10
CA ALA A 55 -2.37 -6.46 7.42
C ALA A 55 -3.70 -6.98 6.86
N TYR A 56 -3.67 -7.59 5.67
CA TYR A 56 -4.86 -7.88 4.87
C TYR A 56 -4.90 -9.29 4.26
N GLY A 57 -3.87 -10.12 4.48
CA GLY A 57 -3.74 -11.42 3.82
C GLY A 57 -3.37 -11.35 2.34
N TRP A 58 -3.05 -10.16 1.82
CA TRP A 58 -2.81 -9.93 0.41
C TRP A 58 -1.46 -10.48 -0.06
N HIS A 59 -1.45 -11.17 -1.19
CA HIS A 59 -0.25 -11.77 -1.78
C HIS A 59 -0.12 -11.44 -3.26
N GLY A 60 1.06 -11.72 -3.85
CA GLY A 60 1.40 -11.34 -5.23
C GLY A 60 0.35 -11.73 -6.27
N GLY A 61 -0.20 -12.95 -6.16
CA GLY A 61 -1.24 -13.45 -7.06
C GLY A 61 -2.60 -12.75 -7.00
N MET A 62 -2.83 -11.84 -6.04
CA MET A 62 -4.04 -11.01 -6.00
C MET A 62 -3.93 -9.75 -6.87
N PHE A 63 -2.72 -9.40 -7.33
CA PHE A 63 -2.47 -8.23 -8.16
C PHE A 63 -2.42 -8.65 -9.64
N GLY A 64 -3.25 -8.01 -10.47
CA GLY A 64 -3.16 -8.16 -11.92
C GLY A 64 -1.98 -7.38 -12.49
N LEU A 65 -1.44 -7.85 -13.61
CA LEU A 65 -0.56 -7.02 -14.45
C LEU A 65 -1.42 -5.89 -15.04
N ALA A 66 -0.92 -4.66 -14.94
CA ALA A 66 -1.52 -3.47 -15.51
C ALA A 66 -1.00 -3.24 -16.93
#